data_AF-A0A936ZAG6-F1
#
_entry.id   AF-A0A936ZAG6-F1
#
_cell.length_a   1.000
_cell.length_b   1.000
_cell.length_c   1.000
_cell.angle_alpha   90.00
_cell.angle_beta   90.00
_cell.angle_gamma   90.00
#
_symmetry.space_group_name_H-M   'P 1'
#
loop_
_entity.id
_entity.type
_entity.pdbx_description
1 polymer ?
#
loop_
_entity_poly.entity_id
_entity_poly.type
_entity_poly.pdbx_seq_one_letter_code
_entity_poly.pdbx_strand_id
1 'polypeptide(L)'
;MSAISTYETETRAGKESAETVVKEIRRATLKHCSAEEIIRIVLEGLRGEDRVAELCRREDIPSNVYCRWFKGFLEAGKERLADDAAREATWTRRSYSDGERQD
;
A
#
# COMPACT_ATOMS: atom_id res chain seq x y z
N MET A 1 34.29 -29.46 25.18
CA MET A 1 33.54 -29.14 23.94
C MET A 1 32.44 -30.19 23.83
N SER A 2 31.13 -29.98 23.91
CA SER A 2 30.26 -28.82 23.80
C SER A 2 28.97 -29.23 24.55
N ALA A 3 28.58 -28.51 25.60
CA ALA A 3 27.31 -28.70 26.30
C ALA A 3 26.43 -27.44 26.22
N ILE A 4 26.82 -26.51 25.33
CA ILE A 4 26.26 -25.16 25.26
C ILE A 4 25.17 -25.03 24.16
N SER A 5 25.00 -26.04 23.31
CA SER A 5 24.17 -25.94 22.09
C SER A 5 22.70 -26.38 22.23
N THR A 6 22.20 -26.69 23.44
CA THR A 6 20.83 -27.21 23.62
C THR A 6 19.87 -26.27 24.34
N TYR A 7 20.32 -25.10 24.84
CA TYR A 7 19.45 -24.15 25.55
C TYR A 7 18.91 -22.99 24.71
N GLU A 8 19.13 -22.98 23.39
CA GLU A 8 18.64 -21.89 22.52
C GLU A 8 17.36 -22.20 21.74
N THR A 9 16.78 -23.41 21.84
CA THR A 9 15.60 -23.78 21.04
C THR A 9 14.26 -23.54 21.72
N GLU A 10 14.22 -23.35 23.04
CA GLU A 10 12.95 -23.26 23.81
C GLU A 10 12.39 -21.84 23.90
N THR A 11 13.19 -20.81 23.59
CA THR A 11 12.76 -19.40 23.65
C THR A 11 12.25 -18.83 22.31
N ARG A 12 12.29 -19.62 21.22
CA ARG A 12 11.81 -19.16 19.90
C ARG A 12 10.30 -19.37 19.72
N ALA A 13 9.74 -20.46 20.27
CA ALA A 13 8.31 -20.77 20.16
C ALA A 13 7.40 -19.76 20.90
N GLY A 14 7.88 -19.16 22.00
CA GLY A 14 7.15 -18.11 22.73
C GLY A 14 7.15 -16.74 22.05
N LYS A 15 8.20 -16.42 21.28
CA LYS A 15 8.32 -15.13 20.57
C LYS A 15 7.35 -15.02 19.39
N GLU A 16 7.18 -16.09 18.61
CA GLU A 16 6.24 -16.11 17.49
C GLU A 16 4.78 -15.93 17.95
N SER A 17 4.42 -16.50 19.11
CA SER A 17 3.09 -16.32 19.74
C SER A 17 2.87 -14.89 20.25
N ALA A 18 3.83 -14.34 20.98
CA ALA A 18 3.74 -12.98 21.51
C ALA A 18 3.70 -11.92 20.39
N GLU A 19 4.48 -12.09 19.32
CA GLU A 19 4.46 -11.19 18.15
C GLU A 19 3.12 -11.24 17.42
N THR A 20 2.52 -12.42 17.32
CA THR A 20 1.19 -12.61 16.71
C THR A 20 0.11 -11.94 17.55
N VAL A 21 0.12 -12.14 18.87
CA VAL A 21 -0.80 -11.48 19.81
C VAL A 21 -0.64 -9.96 19.78
N VAL A 22 0.59 -9.44 19.73
CA VAL A 22 0.83 -7.99 19.59
C VAL A 22 0.32 -7.45 18.25
N LYS A 23 0.46 -8.21 17.16
CA LYS A 23 -0.13 -7.87 15.85
C LYS A 23 -1.65 -7.84 15.91
N GLU A 24 -2.29 -8.81 16.56
CA GLU A 24 -3.74 -8.86 16.71
C GLU A 24 -4.27 -7.74 17.59
N ILE A 25 -3.62 -7.48 18.74
CA ILE A 25 -3.94 -6.35 19.61
C ILE A 25 -3.84 -5.03 18.82
N ARG A 26 -2.75 -4.84 18.06
CA ARG A 26 -2.58 -3.67 17.19
C ARG A 26 -3.67 -3.59 16.12
N ARG A 27 -4.02 -4.72 15.50
CA ARG A 27 -5.09 -4.78 14.50
C ARG A 27 -6.47 -4.45 15.10
N ALA A 28 -6.74 -4.90 16.31
CA ALA A 28 -8.00 -4.68 17.02
C ALA A 28 -8.13 -3.27 17.62
N THR A 29 -7.01 -2.64 17.98
CA THR A 29 -6.97 -1.27 18.52
C THR A 29 -6.78 -0.19 17.45
N LEU A 30 -6.37 -0.54 16.22
CA LEU A 30 -6.42 0.39 15.11
C LEU A 30 -7.89 0.62 14.71
N LYS A 31 -8.30 1.89 14.67
CA LYS A 31 -9.56 2.33 14.06
C LYS A 31 -9.69 1.67 12.69
N HIS A 32 -10.70 0.81 12.52
CA HIS A 32 -10.95 0.13 11.25
C HIS A 32 -11.49 1.15 10.23
N CYS A 33 -10.59 1.84 9.53
CA CYS A 33 -10.97 2.59 8.34
C CYS A 33 -11.27 1.60 7.22
N SER A 34 -12.47 1.65 6.65
CA SER A 34 -12.80 0.87 5.47
C SER A 34 -11.93 1.33 4.29
N ALA A 35 -11.77 0.48 3.27
CA ALA A 35 -11.06 0.88 2.06
C ALA A 35 -11.69 2.12 1.40
N GLU A 36 -13.03 2.23 1.45
CA GLU A 36 -13.78 3.38 0.95
C GLU A 36 -13.44 4.67 1.70
N GLU A 37 -13.32 4.60 3.03
CA GLU A 37 -12.95 5.74 3.87
C GLU A 37 -11.51 6.20 3.58
N ILE A 38 -10.58 5.25 3.46
CA ILE A 38 -9.19 5.55 3.10
C ILE A 38 -9.12 6.25 1.74
N ILE A 39 -9.87 5.76 0.74
CA ILE A 39 -9.92 6.37 -0.59
C ILE A 39 -10.52 7.77 -0.53
N ARG A 40 -11.63 7.99 0.21
CA ARG A 40 -12.23 9.32 0.41
C ARG A 40 -11.19 10.32 0.93
N ILE A 41 -10.48 9.96 2.00
CA ILE A 41 -9.50 10.83 2.66
C ILE A 41 -8.31 11.12 1.75
N VAL A 42 -7.77 10.12 1.05
CA VAL A 42 -6.65 10.32 0.12
C VAL A 42 -7.04 11.24 -1.03
N LEU A 43 -8.25 11.10 -1.58
CA LEU A 43 -8.75 11.96 -2.65
C LEU A 43 -8.97 13.40 -2.20
N GLU A 44 -9.48 13.58 -0.99
CA GLU A 44 -9.67 14.90 -0.38
C GLU A 44 -8.33 15.62 -0.16
N GLY A 45 -7.32 14.88 0.32
CA GLY A 45 -5.96 15.40 0.45
C GLY A 45 -5.25 15.67 -0.88
N LEU A 46 -5.58 14.92 -1.95
CA LEU A 46 -5.10 15.20 -3.31
C LEU A 46 -5.75 16.44 -3.92
N ARG A 47 -7.01 16.72 -3.57
CA ARG A 47 -7.73 17.89 -4.04
C ARG A 47 -7.13 19.19 -3.51
N GLY A 48 -6.55 19.15 -2.31
CA GLY A 48 -5.79 20.27 -1.73
C GLY A 48 -6.66 21.42 -1.20
N GLU A 49 -7.94 21.16 -0.91
CA GLU A 49 -8.86 22.14 -0.29
C GLU A 49 -8.43 22.47 1.15
N ASP A 50 -8.02 21.45 1.91
CA ASP A 50 -7.49 21.57 3.27
C ASP A 50 -6.00 21.20 3.33
N ARG A 51 -5.28 21.77 4.30
CA ARG A 51 -3.90 21.31 4.57
C ARG A 51 -3.94 19.87 5.07
N VAL A 52 -3.00 19.04 4.62
CA VAL A 52 -2.88 17.63 5.06
C VAL A 52 -2.88 17.50 6.60
N ALA A 53 -2.27 18.45 7.31
CA ALA A 53 -2.25 18.47 8.78
C ALA A 53 -3.64 18.72 9.41
N GLU A 54 -4.50 19.50 8.77
CA GLU A 54 -5.88 19.75 9.22
C GLU A 54 -6.76 18.55 8.92
N LEU A 55 -6.62 17.96 7.73
CA LEU A 55 -7.30 16.73 7.33
C LEU A 55 -6.99 15.58 8.31
N CYS A 56 -5.71 15.36 8.64
CA CYS A 56 -5.30 14.33 9.61
C CYS A 56 -5.90 14.55 11.01
N ARG A 57 -6.08 15.81 11.44
CA ARG A 57 -6.72 16.12 12.73
C ARG A 57 -8.23 15.89 12.69
N ARG A 58 -8.91 16.28 11.61
CA ARG A 58 -10.37 16.11 11.45
C ARG A 58 -10.76 14.64 11.42
N GLU A 59 -9.98 13.83 10.71
CA GLU A 59 -10.25 12.40 10.55
C GLU A 59 -9.67 11.56 11.71
N ASP A 60 -8.95 12.20 12.66
CA ASP A 60 -8.29 11.54 13.80
C ASP A 60 -7.30 10.45 13.35
N ILE A 61 -6.46 10.81 12.37
CA ILE A 61 -5.50 9.92 11.73
C ILE A 61 -4.08 10.43 11.96
N PRO A 62 -3.15 9.56 12.39
CA PRO A 62 -1.75 9.92 12.47
C PRO A 62 -1.19 10.28 11.09
N SER A 63 -0.46 11.39 11.00
CA SER A 63 0.13 11.85 9.72
C SER A 63 1.02 10.78 9.05
N ASN A 64 1.71 9.93 9.83
CA ASN A 64 2.51 8.84 9.26
C ASN A 64 1.68 7.77 8.52
N VAL A 65 0.44 7.53 8.95
CA VAL A 65 -0.50 6.59 8.33
C VAL A 65 -1.01 7.20 7.03
N TYR A 66 -1.43 8.46 7.05
CA TYR A 66 -1.84 9.18 5.85
C TYR A 66 -0.74 9.20 4.78
N CYS A 67 0.51 9.55 5.16
CA CYS A 67 1.63 9.57 4.22
C CYS A 67 1.89 8.19 3.60
N ARG A 68 1.67 7.09 4.33
CA ARG A 68 1.82 5.73 3.81
C ARG A 68 0.72 5.40 2.79
N TRP A 69 -0.53 5.73 3.10
CA TRP A 69 -1.65 5.51 2.18
C TRP A 69 -1.49 6.35 0.91
N PHE A 70 -1.19 7.64 1.06
CA PHE A 70 -0.97 8.56 -0.04
C PHE A 70 0.16 8.09 -0.97
N LYS A 71 1.30 7.65 -0.39
CA LYS A 71 2.40 7.09 -1.17
C LYS A 71 2.00 5.82 -1.91
N GLY A 72 1.35 4.87 -1.24
CA GLY A 72 0.90 3.63 -1.86
C GLY A 72 -0.09 3.87 -3.00
N PHE A 73 -1.01 4.80 -2.81
CA PHE A 73 -1.97 5.22 -3.82
C PHE A 73 -1.28 5.82 -5.06
N LEU A 74 -0.30 6.71 -4.85
CA LEU A 74 0.44 7.32 -5.96
C LEU A 74 1.31 6.33 -6.73
N GLU A 75 2.00 5.41 -6.04
CA GLU A 75 2.82 4.41 -6.74
C GLU A 75 1.96 3.45 -7.56
N ALA A 76 0.84 2.99 -7.01
CA ALA A 76 -0.11 2.16 -7.75
C ALA A 76 -0.70 2.89 -8.97
N GLY A 77 -0.99 4.19 -8.82
CA GLY A 77 -1.46 5.04 -9.93
C GLY A 77 -0.41 5.17 -11.05
N LYS A 78 0.86 5.39 -10.67
CA LYS A 78 1.97 5.51 -11.63
C LYS A 78 2.22 4.21 -12.39
N GLU A 79 2.21 3.07 -11.69
CA GLU A 79 2.40 1.75 -12.30
C GLU A 79 1.32 1.46 -13.33
N ARG A 80 0.04 1.70 -12.99
CA ARG A 80 -1.07 1.52 -13.93
C ARG A 80 -0.97 2.43 -15.16
N LEU A 81 -0.58 3.69 -14.98
CA LEU A 81 -0.38 4.62 -16.09
C LEU A 81 0.74 4.19 -17.03
N ALA A 82 1.83 3.63 -16.50
CA ALA A 82 2.92 3.09 -17.30
C ALA A 82 2.47 1.86 -18.11
N ASP A 83 1.71 0.96 -17.49
CA ASP A 83 1.14 -0.21 -18.16
C ASP A 83 0.17 0.19 -19.29
N ASP A 84 -0.71 1.15 -19.04
CA ASP A 84 -1.66 1.63 -20.05
C ASP A 84 -0.95 2.32 -21.21
N ALA A 85 0.12 3.08 -20.95
CA ALA A 85 0.95 3.66 -22.02
C ALA A 85 1.64 2.59 -22.87
N ALA A 86 2.16 1.53 -22.25
CA ALA A 86 2.77 0.41 -22.98
C ALA A 86 1.73 -0.37 -23.81
N ARG A 87 0.53 -0.57 -23.25
CA ARG A 87 -0.58 -1.22 -23.95
C ARG A 87 -1.06 -0.40 -25.15
N GLU A 88 -1.22 0.91 -24.98
CA GLU A 88 -1.63 1.82 -26.05
C GLU A 88 -0.59 1.88 -27.18
N ALA A 89 0.70 1.90 -26.85
CA ALA A 89 1.78 1.82 -27.83
C ALA A 89 1.77 0.49 -28.60
N THR A 90 1.44 -0.62 -27.94
CA THR A 90 1.33 -1.95 -28.56
C THR A 90 0.11 -2.03 -29.48
N TRP A 91 -1.02 -1.46 -29.07
CA TRP A 91 -2.23 -1.35 -29.89
C TRP A 91 -1.96 -0.51 -31.15
N THR A 92 -1.38 0.67 -30.95
CA THR A 92 -1.02 1.60 -32.05
C THR A 92 -0.10 0.91 -33.05
N ARG A 93 0.98 0.26 -32.59
CA ARG A 93 1.91 -0.50 -33.45
C ARG A 93 1.18 -1.57 -34.26
N ARG A 94 0.29 -2.34 -33.64
CA ARG A 94 -0.46 -3.39 -34.33
C ARG A 94 -1.41 -2.82 -35.40
N SER A 95 -2.10 -1.73 -35.11
CA SER A 95 -2.99 -1.08 -36.08
C SER A 95 -2.26 -0.52 -37.31
N TYR A 96 -1.01 -0.07 -37.19
CA TYR A 96 -0.20 0.33 -38.35
C TYR A 96 0.25 -0.89 -39.19
N SER A 97 0.65 -1.99 -38.54
CA SER A 97 1.14 -3.19 -39.24
C SER A 97 0.06 -4.05 -39.92
N ASP A 98 -1.22 -3.88 -39.57
CA ASP A 98 -2.34 -4.50 -40.28
C ASP A 98 -2.83 -3.64 -41.48
N GLY A 99 -2.43 -2.37 -41.56
CA GLY A 99 -2.77 -1.46 -42.67
C GLY A 99 -1.86 -1.53 -43.90
N GLU A 100 -0.64 -2.08 -43.79
CA GLU A 100 0.34 -2.17 -44.89
C GLU A 100 0.28 -3.50 -45.68
N ARG A 101 -0.75 -4.34 -45.46
CA ARG A 101 -0.89 -5.66 -46.12
C ARG A 101 -1.91 -5.66 -47.27
N GLN A 102 -2.20 -4.49 -47.84
CA GLN A 102 -3.26 -4.33 -48.84
C GLN A 102 -2.88 -3.37 -49.98
N ASP A 103 -1.69 -3.57 -50.56
CA ASP A 103 -1.26 -2.93 -51.81
C ASP A 103 -0.81 -3.99 -52.84
#